data_AF-A0A151T526-F1
#
_entry.id   AF-A0A151T526-F1
#
_cell.length_a   1.000
_cell.length_b   1.000
_cell.length_c   1.000
_cell.angle_alpha   90.00
_cell.angle_beta   90.00
_cell.angle_gamma   90.00
#
_symmetry.space_group_name_H-M   'P 1'
#
loop_
_entity.id
_entity.type
_entity.pdbx_description
1 polymer ?
#
loop_
_entity_poly.entity_id
_entity_poly.type
_entity_poly.pdbx_seq_one_letter_code
_entity_poly.pdbx_strand_id
1 'polypeptide(L)'
;MKLEHWTQAMKKEMNALKRNSTWEIVDKPRDKKEIGCRWIFTVKHKADGTIERYKARLVAKGYTQTYGIDYEETFAPVAKMNTVRVVLALAAHFGWNLHQLDVKNAFLHENLEEEVYMEIPQVLK
;
A
#
# COMPACT_ATOMS: atom_id res chain seq x y z
N MET A 1 -13.07 -23.41 -5.90
CA MET A 1 -12.81 -22.98 -4.50
C MET A 1 -11.61 -22.05 -4.35
N LYS A 2 -10.35 -22.45 -4.58
CA LYS A 2 -9.17 -21.56 -4.37
C LYS A 2 -9.20 -20.29 -5.23
N LEU A 3 -9.65 -20.39 -6.48
CA LEU A 3 -9.73 -19.24 -7.40
C LEU A 3 -10.71 -18.17 -6.91
N GLU A 4 -11.84 -18.59 -6.32
CA GLU A 4 -12.88 -17.68 -5.84
C GLU A 4 -12.40 -16.82 -4.67
N HIS A 5 -11.64 -17.41 -3.74
CA HIS A 5 -11.04 -16.65 -2.63
C HIS A 5 -10.05 -15.59 -3.12
N TRP A 6 -9.26 -15.89 -4.16
CA TRP A 6 -8.36 -14.91 -4.75
C TRP A 6 -9.10 -13.81 -5.49
N THR A 7 -10.15 -14.14 -6.25
CA THR A 7 -11.02 -13.14 -6.90
C THR A 7 -11.67 -12.21 -5.88
N GLN A 8 -12.14 -12.74 -4.75
CA GLN A 8 -12.69 -11.92 -3.66
C GLN A 8 -11.62 -11.02 -3.03
N ALA A 9 -10.39 -11.51 -2.84
CA ALA A 9 -9.29 -10.72 -2.32
C ALA A 9 -8.90 -9.58 -3.28
N MET A 10 -8.87 -9.83 -4.59
CA MET A 10 -8.61 -8.80 -5.61
C MET A 10 -9.72 -7.75 -5.64
N LYS A 11 -10.99 -8.16 -5.57
CA LYS A 11 -12.13 -7.22 -5.48
C LYS A 11 -12.03 -6.34 -4.23
N LYS A 12 -11.66 -6.91 -3.08
CA LYS A 12 -11.46 -6.14 -1.84
C LYS A 12 -10.38 -5.08 -1.99
N GLU A 13 -9.25 -5.41 -2.62
CA GLU A 13 -8.18 -4.46 -2.90
C GLU A 13 -8.64 -3.35 -3.86
N MET A 14 -9.25 -3.72 -5.00
CA MET A 14 -9.75 -2.73 -5.96
C MET A 14 -10.79 -1.79 -5.35
N ASN A 15 -11.68 -2.31 -4.51
CA ASN A 15 -12.67 -1.49 -3.81
C ASN A 15 -12.00 -0.55 -2.79
N ALA A 16 -10.94 -0.99 -2.11
CA ALA A 16 -10.17 -0.11 -1.23
C ALA A 16 -9.49 1.02 -2.02
N LEU A 17 -8.84 0.68 -3.13
CA LEU A 17 -8.23 1.67 -4.02
C LEU A 17 -9.25 2.67 -4.57
N LYS A 18 -10.44 2.22 -4.97
CA LYS A 18 -11.52 3.10 -5.44
C LYS A 18 -12.03 4.05 -4.35
N ARG A 19 -12.17 3.56 -3.11
CA ARG A 19 -12.63 4.38 -1.98
C ARG A 19 -11.61 5.44 -1.55
N ASN A 20 -10.33 5.19 -1.76
CA ASN A 20 -9.29 6.15 -1.43
C ASN A 20 -9.23 7.31 -2.44
N SER A 21 -9.80 7.15 -3.64
CA SER A 21 -9.83 8.19 -4.68
C SER A 21 -8.44 8.78 -5.01
N THR A 22 -7.40 7.96 -4.99
CA THR A 22 -6.00 8.37 -5.21
C THR A 22 -5.51 8.12 -6.65
N TRP A 23 -6.40 7.71 -7.57
CA TRP A 23 -6.05 7.39 -8.95
C TRP A 23 -7.28 7.52 -9.85
N GLU A 24 -7.04 7.75 -11.13
CA GLU A 24 -8.07 7.79 -12.17
C GLU A 24 -7.61 7.02 -13.42
N ILE A 25 -8.57 6.67 -14.28
CA ILE A 25 -8.29 6.05 -15.57
C ILE A 25 -8.25 7.18 -16.60
N VAL A 26 -7.12 7.28 -17.29
CA VAL A 26 -6.87 8.29 -18.33
C VAL A 26 -6.43 7.63 -19.62
N ASP A 27 -6.61 8.31 -20.74
CA ASP A 27 -6.02 7.90 -22.00
C ASP A 27 -4.50 7.97 -21.90
N LYS A 28 -3.83 7.02 -22.57
CA LYS A 28 -2.37 6.93 -22.50
C LYS A 28 -1.73 8.20 -23.07
N PRO A 29 -0.98 8.97 -22.25
CA PRO A 29 -0.23 10.14 -22.74
C PRO A 29 0.85 9.71 -23.74
N ARG A 30 1.07 10.52 -24.78
CA ARG A 30 2.05 10.21 -25.84
C ARG A 30 3.50 10.27 -25.36
N ASP A 31 3.79 11.16 -24.42
CA ASP A 31 5.16 11.51 -24.04
C ASP A 31 5.57 11.00 -22.64
N LYS A 32 4.72 10.21 -21.99
CA LYS A 32 5.00 9.66 -20.65
C LYS A 32 5.10 8.15 -20.70
N LYS A 33 6.05 7.62 -19.93
CA LYS A 33 6.27 6.19 -19.79
C LYS A 33 5.33 5.63 -18.74
N GLU A 34 4.51 4.66 -19.12
CA GLU A 34 3.71 3.90 -18.16
C GLU A 34 4.56 2.85 -17.44
N ILE A 35 4.30 2.65 -16.16
CA ILE A 35 4.86 1.55 -15.39
C ILE A 35 3.88 0.38 -15.40
N GLY A 36 4.40 -0.84 -15.54
CA GLY A 36 3.55 -2.03 -15.42
C GLY A 36 3.07 -2.21 -13.98
N CYS A 37 2.07 -3.07 -13.80
CA CYS A 37 1.60 -3.49 -12.47
C CYS A 37 1.70 -5.00 -12.28
N ARG A 38 1.63 -5.46 -11.03
CA ARG A 38 1.62 -6.88 -10.67
C ARG A 38 0.73 -7.13 -9.46
N TRP A 39 0.03 -8.27 -9.49
CA TRP A 39 -0.67 -8.79 -8.33
C TRP A 39 0.26 -9.64 -7.44
N ILE A 40 0.26 -9.33 -6.15
CA ILE A 40 0.94 -10.11 -5.11
C ILE A 40 -0.10 -10.83 -4.28
N PHE A 41 0.02 -12.15 -4.20
CA PHE A 41 -0.89 -13.01 -3.46
C PHE A 41 -0.20 -13.56 -2.21
N THR A 42 -0.89 -13.51 -1.08
CA THR A 42 -0.37 -14.01 0.20
C THR A 42 -1.49 -14.68 0.98
N VAL A 43 -1.25 -15.91 1.45
CA VAL A 43 -2.15 -16.55 2.42
C VAL A 43 -1.66 -16.16 3.81
N LYS A 44 -2.55 -15.58 4.62
CA LYS A 44 -2.29 -15.29 6.02
C LYS A 44 -2.81 -16.44 6.86
N HIS A 45 -1.95 -16.94 7.74
CA HIS A 45 -2.25 -18.02 8.68
C HIS A 45 -2.39 -17.44 10.09
N LYS A 46 -3.23 -18.06 10.91
CA LYS A 46 -3.31 -17.82 12.35
C LYS A 46 -2.13 -18.49 13.06
N ALA A 47 -1.99 -18.20 14.35
CA ALA A 47 -0.95 -18.82 15.20
C ALA A 47 -1.07 -20.36 15.27
N ASP A 48 -2.29 -20.90 15.11
CA ASP A 48 -2.56 -22.34 15.04
C ASP A 48 -2.27 -22.98 13.66
N GLY A 49 -1.79 -22.20 12.68
CA GLY A 49 -1.48 -22.64 11.33
C GLY A 49 -2.69 -22.69 10.38
N THR A 50 -3.92 -22.48 10.87
CA THR A 50 -5.11 -22.43 10.01
C THR A 50 -5.14 -21.16 9.15
N ILE A 51 -5.83 -21.21 8.01
CA ILE A 51 -5.94 -20.05 7.12
C ILE A 51 -6.80 -18.99 7.78
N GLU A 52 -6.20 -17.82 8.02
CA GLU A 52 -6.90 -16.63 8.49
C GLU A 52 -7.61 -15.93 7.33
N ARG A 53 -6.87 -15.63 6.25
CA ARG A 53 -7.41 -14.92 5.07
C ARG A 53 -6.49 -15.01 3.86
N TYR A 54 -7.10 -14.86 2.69
CA TYR A 54 -6.41 -14.60 1.43
C TYR A 54 -6.22 -13.08 1.24
N LYS A 55 -4.99 -12.65 0.94
CA LYS A 55 -4.63 -11.26 0.70
C LYS A 55 -4.07 -11.09 -0.72
N ALA A 56 -4.67 -10.20 -1.49
CA ALA A 56 -4.15 -9.76 -2.79
C ALA A 56 -3.76 -8.29 -2.67
N ARG A 57 -2.66 -7.90 -3.32
CA ARG A 57 -2.25 -6.50 -3.46
C ARG A 57 -1.93 -6.20 -4.91
N LEU A 58 -2.37 -5.05 -5.39
CA LEU A 58 -1.94 -4.50 -6.66
C LEU A 58 -0.74 -3.60 -6.41
N VAL A 59 0.37 -3.85 -7.09
CA VAL A 59 1.61 -3.11 -6.89
C VAL A 59 2.13 -2.61 -8.23
N ALA A 60 2.44 -1.32 -8.30
CA ALA A 60 3.16 -0.69 -9.39
C ALA A 60 4.60 -1.22 -9.45
N LYS A 61 5.12 -1.48 -10.66
CA LYS A 61 6.50 -1.93 -10.86
C LYS A 61 7.49 -0.76 -10.77
N GLY A 62 7.51 -0.06 -9.63
CA GLY A 62 8.34 1.14 -9.43
C GLY A 62 9.84 0.92 -9.65
N TYR A 63 10.34 -0.32 -9.61
CA TYR A 63 11.73 -0.64 -9.96
C TYR A 63 12.09 -0.33 -11.43
N THR A 64 11.11 0.00 -12.28
CA THR A 64 11.35 0.46 -13.65
C THR A 64 11.56 1.98 -13.75
N GLN A 65 11.47 2.70 -12.63
CA GLN A 65 11.68 4.14 -12.54
C GLN A 65 13.16 4.47 -12.28
N THR A 66 13.61 5.60 -12.80
CA THR A 66 14.99 6.09 -12.73
C THR A 66 15.06 7.36 -11.90
N TYR A 67 15.94 7.38 -10.88
CA TYR A 67 16.19 8.57 -10.06
C TYR A 67 16.66 9.75 -10.92
N GLY A 68 16.11 10.94 -10.65
CA GLY A 68 16.41 12.17 -11.39
C GLY A 68 15.77 12.26 -12.78
N ILE A 69 14.94 11.28 -13.16
CA ILE A 69 14.11 11.31 -14.38
C ILE A 69 12.64 11.12 -14.01
N ASP A 70 12.34 10.04 -13.29
CA ASP A 70 10.98 9.62 -12.96
C ASP A 70 10.57 9.99 -11.52
N TYR A 71 11.53 10.30 -10.65
CA TYR A 71 11.32 10.78 -9.27
C TYR A 71 12.56 11.49 -8.74
N GLU A 72 12.36 12.43 -7.81
CA GLU A 72 13.45 13.19 -7.17
C GLU A 72 13.65 12.82 -5.70
N GLU A 73 12.63 12.26 -5.04
CA GLU A 73 12.70 11.83 -3.65
C GLU A 73 12.16 10.42 -3.43
N THR A 74 12.67 9.74 -2.40
CA THR A 74 12.16 8.41 -1.96
C THR A 74 11.70 8.43 -0.51
N PHE A 75 11.53 9.63 0.06
CA PHE A 75 11.30 9.78 1.48
C PHE A 75 9.89 9.33 1.86
N ALA A 76 9.81 8.57 2.95
CA ALA A 76 8.55 8.28 3.62
C ALA A 76 8.68 8.80 5.05
N PRO A 77 7.71 9.57 5.57
CA PRO A 77 7.75 10.07 6.94
C PRO A 77 7.53 8.90 7.93
N VAL A 78 8.63 8.25 8.31
CA VAL A 78 8.62 7.16 9.30
C VAL A 78 9.07 7.70 10.65
N ALA A 79 8.24 7.49 11.68
CA ALA A 79 8.60 7.82 13.05
C ALA A 79 9.84 7.04 13.49
N LYS A 80 10.85 7.76 14.02
CA LYS A 80 12.07 7.12 14.53
C LYS A 80 11.78 6.33 15.80
N MET A 81 12.29 5.11 15.87
CA MET A 81 12.07 4.22 17.02
C MET A 81 12.58 4.82 18.35
N ASN A 82 13.64 5.64 18.31
CA ASN A 82 14.12 6.34 19.49
C ASN A 82 13.07 7.31 20.05
N THR A 83 12.39 8.07 19.18
CA THR A 83 11.29 8.96 19.60
C THR A 83 10.14 8.17 20.20
N VAL A 84 9.76 7.05 19.57
CA VAL A 84 8.70 6.16 20.10
C VAL A 84 9.07 5.65 21.49
N ARG A 85 10.31 5.21 21.70
CA ARG A 85 10.80 4.74 23.01
C ARG A 85 10.76 5.83 24.08
N VAL A 86 11.14 7.06 23.74
CA VAL A 86 11.07 8.20 24.66
C VAL A 86 9.63 8.47 25.09
N VAL A 87 8.68 8.48 24.15
CA VAL A 87 7.25 8.67 24.46
C VAL A 87 6.72 7.55 25.37
N LEU A 88 7.09 6.30 25.09
CA LEU A 88 6.71 5.16 25.95
C LEU A 88 7.33 5.25 27.36
N ALA A 89 8.57 5.68 27.48
CA ALA A 89 9.23 5.86 28.77
C ALA A 89 8.55 6.96 29.60
N LEU A 90 8.16 8.07 28.97
CA LEU A 90 7.40 9.13 29.62
C LEU A 90 6.01 8.65 30.05
N ALA A 91 5.30 7.93 29.19
CA ALA A 91 4.00 7.36 29.52
C ALA A 91 4.10 6.41 30.73
N ALA A 92 5.13 5.56 30.79
CA ALA A 92 5.38 4.70 31.93
C ALA A 92 5.73 5.49 33.21
N HIS A 93 6.55 6.54 33.10
CA HIS A 93 6.93 7.38 34.25
C HIS A 93 5.75 8.14 34.85
N PHE A 94 4.88 8.69 34.00
CA PHE A 94 3.72 9.49 34.44
C PHE A 94 2.43 8.66 34.60
N GLY A 95 2.48 7.34 34.39
CA GLY A 95 1.31 6.46 34.50
C GLY A 95 0.22 6.74 33.46
N TRP A 96 0.58 7.18 32.26
CA TRP A 96 -0.37 7.46 31.19
C TRP A 96 -0.91 6.18 30.55
N ASN A 97 -2.20 6.20 30.22
CA ASN A 97 -2.83 5.12 29.45
C ASN A 97 -2.32 5.14 28.00
N LEU A 98 -1.95 3.96 27.49
CA LEU A 98 -1.50 3.76 26.12
C LEU A 98 -2.54 2.92 25.36
N HIS A 99 -2.89 3.37 24.15
CA HIS A 99 -3.75 2.65 23.24
C HIS A 99 -3.01 2.38 21.93
N GLN A 100 -3.07 1.14 21.45
CA GLN A 100 -2.49 0.74 20.17
C GLN A 100 -3.60 0.61 19.13
N LEU A 101 -3.39 1.23 17.96
CA LEU A 101 -4.29 1.14 16.81
C LEU A 101 -3.50 0.57 15.64
N ASP A 102 -3.99 -0.53 15.05
CA ASP A 102 -3.49 -1.07 13.78
C ASP A 102 -4.44 -0.66 12.65
N VAL A 103 -4.00 0.26 11.81
CA VAL A 103 -4.83 0.78 10.71
C VAL A 103 -4.75 -0.18 9.52
N LYS A 104 -5.90 -0.65 9.05
CA LYS A 104 -5.99 -1.44 7.83
C LYS A 104 -5.66 -0.55 6.62
N ASN A 105 -4.48 -0.77 6.07
CA ASN A 105 -3.91 -0.03 4.93
C ASN A 105 -3.46 1.38 5.32
N ALA A 106 -2.32 1.48 6.01
CA ALA A 106 -1.63 2.74 6.26
C ALA A 106 -1.04 3.27 4.95
N PHE A 107 -1.84 4.01 4.20
CA PHE A 107 -1.36 4.86 3.11
C PHE A 107 -0.92 6.20 3.69
N LEU A 108 0.23 6.68 3.26
CA LEU A 108 0.65 8.05 3.53
C LEU A 108 -0.34 8.97 2.80
N HIS A 109 -0.97 9.91 3.51
CA HIS A 109 -1.90 10.88 2.93
C HIS A 109 -1.12 12.10 2.39
N GLU A 110 0.03 11.86 1.81
CA GLU A 110 0.87 12.88 1.20
C GLU A 110 0.56 12.93 -0.29
N ASN A 111 0.53 14.13 -0.85
CA ASN A 111 0.37 14.27 -2.30
C ASN A 111 1.69 13.86 -2.95
N LEU A 112 1.60 13.00 -3.96
CA LEU A 112 2.74 12.69 -4.81
C LEU A 112 2.96 13.90 -5.75
N GLU A 113 4.14 14.49 -5.74
CA GLU A 113 4.47 15.60 -6.65
C GLU A 113 4.64 15.10 -8.09
N GLU A 114 5.11 13.85 -8.27
CA GLU A 114 5.31 13.25 -9.58
C GLU A 114 4.05 12.58 -10.14
N GLU A 115 3.79 12.82 -11.43
CA GLU A 115 2.75 12.11 -12.16
C GLU A 115 3.23 10.71 -12.58
N VAL A 116 2.60 9.67 -12.01
CA VAL A 116 2.91 8.28 -12.33
C VAL A 116 1.76 7.63 -13.11
N TYR A 117 2.04 7.20 -14.33
CA TYR A 117 1.10 6.46 -15.17
C TYR A 117 1.35 4.96 -15.02
N MET A 118 0.28 4.19 -14.78
CA MET A 118 0.37 2.74 -14.59
C MET A 118 -0.51 2.02 -15.60
N GLU A 119 -0.03 0.92 -16.18
CA GLU A 119 -0.85 0.04 -17.01
C GLU A 119 -2.09 -0.44 -16.26
N ILE A 120 -3.25 -0.39 -16.93
CA ILE A 120 -4.51 -0.87 -16.35
C ILE A 120 -4.36 -2.35 -15.97
N PRO A 121 -4.63 -2.73 -14.70
CA PRO A 121 -4.54 -4.12 -14.27
C PRO A 121 -5.57 -4.97 -15.02
N GLN A 122 -5.23 -6.22 -15.33
CA GLN A 122 -6.08 -7.14 -16.10
C GLN A 122 -7.49 -7.36 -15.53
N VAL A 123 -7.73 -7.05 -14.25
CA VAL A 123 -9.07 -7.14 -13.63
C VAL A 123 -10.00 -5.98 -14.03
N LEU A 124 -9.42 -4.89 -14.54
CA LEU A 124 -10.13 -3.71 -15.04
C LEU A 124 -10.10 -3.58 -16.57
N LYS A 125 -9.33 -4.41 -17.27
CA LYS A 125 -9.38 -4.53 -18.73
C LYS A 125 -10.60 -5.37 -19.12
#